data_AF-A0A847CKV7-F1
#
_entry.id   AF-A0A847CKV7-F1
#
_cell.length_a   1.000
_cell.length_b   1.000
_cell.length_c   1.000
_cell.angle_alpha   90.00
_cell.angle_beta   90.00
_cell.angle_gamma   90.00
#
_symmetry.space_group_name_H-M   'P 1'
#
loop_
_entity.id
_entity.type
_entity.pdbx_description
1 polymer ?
#
loop_
_entity_poly.entity_id
_entity_poly.type
_entity_poly.pdbx_seq_one_letter_code
_entity_poly.pdbx_strand_id
1 'polypeptide(L)'
;MKKSRREKEELKKEIHYNNLMTKKVGKLLKTYSFISVVFALLTFWGFSNMNDPFLKVSNNVRGVLKWIFLVIFLVTLVISVLSFISHRNSKKQLLELIKELDS
;
A
#
# COMPACT_ATOMS: atom_id res chain seq x y z
N MET A 1 38.58 -4.96 -0.02
CA MET A 1 39.14 -3.61 0.26
C MET A 1 38.50 -3.12 1.55
N LYS A 2 39.29 -2.69 2.55
CA LYS A 2 38.74 -2.18 3.82
C LYS A 2 38.14 -0.79 3.57
N LYS A 3 36.80 -0.66 3.57
CA LYS A 3 36.11 0.63 3.42
C LYS A 3 36.56 1.64 4.46
N SER A 4 36.70 2.90 4.04
CA SER A 4 37.02 4.04 4.90
C SER A 4 35.94 4.25 5.97
N ARG A 5 36.30 4.82 7.13
CA ARG A 5 35.33 5.13 8.20
C ARG A 5 34.17 6.00 7.68
N ARG A 6 34.45 6.95 6.79
CA ARG A 6 33.44 7.85 6.20
C ARG A 6 32.45 7.10 5.31
N GLU A 7 32.94 6.23 4.43
CA GLU A 7 32.10 5.41 3.56
C GLU A 7 31.15 4.50 4.37
N LYS A 8 31.65 3.94 5.48
CA LYS A 8 30.82 3.14 6.39
C LYS A 8 29.73 3.97 7.09
N GLU A 9 30.00 5.23 7.42
CA GLU A 9 29.01 6.12 8.04
C GLU A 9 27.94 6.58 7.04
N GLU A 10 28.32 6.84 5.79
CA GLU A 10 27.39 7.17 4.71
C GLU A 10 26.46 5.98 4.41
N LEU A 11 27.01 4.77 4.27
CA LEU A 11 26.23 3.53 4.12
C LEU A 11 25.24 3.33 5.27
N LYS A 12 25.64 3.58 6.52
CA LYS A 12 24.73 3.49 7.68
C LYS A 12 23.59 4.50 7.61
N LYS A 13 23.85 5.73 7.17
CA LYS A 13 22.81 6.75 6.98
C LYS A 13 21.84 6.34 5.88
N GLU A 14 22.34 5.82 4.77
CA GLU A 14 21.52 5.33 3.66
C GLU A 14 20.63 4.15 4.07
N ILE A 15 21.19 3.16 4.77
CA ILE A 15 20.43 2.03 5.32
C ILE A 15 19.33 2.52 6.27
N HIS A 16 19.65 3.48 7.15
CA HIS A 16 18.66 4.05 8.06
C HIS A 16 17.51 4.73 7.30
N TYR A 17 17.83 5.56 6.30
CA TYR A 17 16.85 6.23 5.45
C TYR A 17 15.97 5.24 4.68
N ASN A 18 16.59 4.26 4.01
CA ASN A 18 15.86 3.22 3.26
C ASN A 18 14.97 2.38 4.17
N ASN A 19 15.37 2.14 5.43
CA ASN A 19 14.55 1.42 6.41
C ASN A 19 13.33 2.25 6.84
N LEU A 20 13.51 3.56 7.06
CA LEU A 20 12.39 4.47 7.34
C LEU A 20 11.40 4.50 6.17
N MET A 21 11.89 4.61 4.94
CA MET A 21 11.04 4.61 3.75
C MET A 21 10.31 3.29 3.56
N THR A 22 10.98 2.15 3.74
CA THR A 22 10.37 0.81 3.69
C THR A 22 9.26 0.67 4.74
N LYS A 23 9.46 1.17 5.96
CA LYS A 23 8.40 1.18 7.00
C LYS A 23 7.21 2.05 6.61
N LYS A 24 7.45 3.21 5.98
CA LYS A 24 6.37 4.09 5.47
C LYS A 24 5.57 3.40 4.38
N VAL A 25 6.24 2.80 3.38
CA VAL A 25 5.59 2.03 2.31
C VAL A 25 4.79 0.86 2.89
N GLY A 26 5.33 0.16 3.88
CA GLY A 26 4.61 -0.91 4.58
C GLY A 26 3.34 -0.43 5.31
N LYS A 27 3.35 0.78 5.88
CA LYS A 27 2.14 1.39 6.47
C LYS A 27 1.12 1.76 5.38
N LEU A 28 1.57 2.40 4.29
CA LEU A 28 0.70 2.76 3.17
C LEU A 28 0.04 1.52 2.57
N LEU A 29 0.80 0.45 2.33
CA LEU A 29 0.29 -0.83 1.85
C LEU A 29 -0.87 -1.34 2.73
N LYS A 30 -0.70 -1.36 4.06
CA LYS A 30 -1.75 -1.81 4.98
C LYS A 30 -2.99 -0.92 4.90
N THR A 31 -2.81 0.40 4.88
CA THR A 31 -3.92 1.35 4.80
C THR A 31 -4.69 1.20 3.49
N TYR A 32 -4.01 1.22 2.34
CA TYR A 32 -4.67 1.09 1.03
C TYR A 32 -5.26 -0.31 0.80
N SER A 33 -4.63 -1.36 1.31
CA SER A 33 -5.21 -2.71 1.31
C SER A 33 -6.53 -2.73 2.10
N PHE A 34 -6.54 -2.15 3.31
CA PHE A 34 -7.75 -2.10 4.13
C PHE A 34 -8.87 -1.29 3.45
N ILE A 35 -8.54 -0.11 2.92
CA ILE A 35 -9.49 0.74 2.17
C ILE A 35 -10.05 -0.03 0.97
N SER A 36 -9.19 -0.72 0.20
CA SER A 36 -9.61 -1.51 -0.96
C SER A 36 -10.62 -2.60 -0.56
N VAL A 37 -10.41 -3.30 0.56
CA VAL A 37 -11.37 -4.29 1.07
C VAL A 37 -12.70 -3.65 1.44
N VAL A 38 -12.70 -2.50 2.10
CA VAL A 38 -13.94 -1.78 2.44
C VAL A 38 -14.72 -1.39 1.18
N PHE A 39 -14.04 -0.84 0.17
CA PHE A 39 -14.69 -0.48 -1.09
C PHE A 39 -15.13 -1.70 -1.90
N ALA A 40 -14.46 -2.85 -1.77
CA ALA A 40 -14.94 -4.11 -2.35
C ALA A 40 -16.29 -4.51 -1.76
N LEU A 41 -16.44 -4.44 -0.44
CA LEU A 41 -17.70 -4.73 0.26
C LEU A 41 -18.80 -3.74 -0.13
N LEU A 42 -18.49 -2.45 -0.22
CA LEU A 42 -19.44 -1.42 -0.65
C LEU A 42 -19.87 -1.61 -2.12
N THR A 43 -18.94 -2.05 -2.98
CA THR A 43 -19.24 -2.38 -4.37
C THR A 43 -20.16 -3.60 -4.44
N PHE A 44 -19.84 -4.67 -3.70
CA PHE A 44 -20.69 -5.86 -3.62
C PHE A 44 -22.10 -5.52 -3.12
N TRP A 45 -22.20 -4.67 -2.09
CA TRP A 45 -23.47 -4.15 -1.61
C TRP A 45 -24.25 -3.37 -2.71
N GLY A 46 -23.56 -2.49 -3.43
CA GLY A 46 -24.16 -1.69 -4.50
C GLY A 46 -24.68 -2.53 -5.68
N PHE A 47 -24.05 -3.66 -5.99
CA PHE A 47 -24.47 -4.56 -7.07
C PHE A 47 -25.45 -5.67 -6.64
N SER A 48 -25.39 -6.12 -5.38
CA SER A 48 -26.28 -7.17 -4.84
C SER A 48 -27.71 -6.69 -4.60
N ASN A 49 -27.97 -5.39 -4.64
CA ASN A 49 -29.25 -4.78 -4.30
C ASN A 49 -29.76 -5.13 -2.89
N MET A 50 -28.86 -5.55 -1.99
CA MET A 50 -29.22 -5.85 -0.61
C MET A 50 -29.87 -4.64 0.06
N ASN A 51 -31.02 -4.87 0.68
CA ASN A 51 -31.80 -3.82 1.32
C ASN A 51 -31.46 -3.82 2.82
N ASP A 52 -30.31 -3.24 3.15
CA ASP A 52 -29.80 -3.21 4.52
C ASP A 52 -30.27 -1.95 5.27
N PRO A 53 -30.60 -2.06 6.57
CA PRO A 53 -31.06 -0.92 7.36
C PRO A 53 -30.01 0.18 7.54
N PHE A 54 -28.72 -0.13 7.35
CA PHE A 54 -27.61 0.81 7.49
C PHE A 54 -27.46 1.79 6.32
N LEU A 55 -27.81 1.37 5.10
CA LEU A 55 -27.62 2.16 3.88
C LEU A 55 -28.95 2.29 3.12
N LYS A 56 -29.94 2.90 3.76
CA LYS A 56 -31.22 3.25 3.15
C LYS A 56 -31.05 4.43 2.21
N VAL A 57 -30.87 4.15 0.92
CA VAL A 57 -30.80 5.13 -0.16
C VAL A 57 -31.73 4.72 -1.30
N SER A 58 -32.23 5.71 -2.05
CA SER A 58 -33.10 5.45 -3.20
C SER A 58 -32.37 4.68 -4.30
N ASN A 59 -33.12 3.94 -5.13
CA ASN A 59 -32.55 3.12 -6.21
C ASN A 59 -31.71 3.96 -7.20
N ASN A 60 -32.11 5.20 -7.48
CA ASN A 60 -31.35 6.10 -8.35
C ASN A 60 -29.98 6.45 -7.75
N VAL A 61 -29.94 6.77 -6.45
CA VAL A 61 -28.71 7.12 -5.74
C VAL A 61 -27.78 5.89 -5.64
N ARG A 62 -28.34 4.72 -5.32
CA ARG A 62 -27.59 3.44 -5.30
C ARG A 62 -27.00 3.12 -6.68
N GLY A 63 -27.74 3.39 -7.75
CA GLY A 63 -27.31 3.21 -9.12
C GLY A 63 -26.06 4.00 -9.49
N VAL A 64 -25.90 5.22 -8.95
CA VAL A 64 -24.69 6.04 -9.13
C VAL A 64 -23.57 5.59 -8.19
N LEU A 65 -23.90 5.34 -6.92
CA LEU A 65 -22.92 4.96 -5.89
C LEU A 65 -22.15 3.68 -6.22
N LYS A 66 -22.81 2.65 -6.77
CA LYS A 66 -22.13 1.39 -7.13
C LYS A 66 -20.98 1.61 -8.12
N TRP A 67 -21.13 2.55 -9.05
CA TRP A 67 -20.10 2.88 -10.03
C TRP A 67 -18.97 3.70 -9.41
N ILE A 68 -19.31 4.65 -8.53
CA ILE A 68 -18.32 5.42 -7.77
C ILE A 68 -17.48 4.47 -6.90
N PHE A 69 -18.11 3.56 -6.17
CA PHE A 69 -17.41 2.58 -5.34
C PHE A 69 -16.52 1.65 -6.17
N LEU A 70 -16.99 1.20 -7.34
CA LEU A 70 -16.20 0.38 -8.25
C LEU A 70 -14.93 1.11 -8.73
N VAL A 71 -15.04 2.38 -9.12
CA VAL A 71 -13.89 3.18 -9.57
C VAL A 71 -12.88 3.36 -8.44
N ILE A 72 -13.34 3.72 -7.24
CA ILE A 72 -12.46 3.87 -6.07
C ILE A 72 -11.82 2.53 -5.69
N PHE A 73 -12.57 1.44 -5.75
CA PHE A 73 -12.05 0.09 -5.51
C PHE A 73 -10.91 -0.25 -6.47
N LEU A 74 -11.10 0.00 -7.78
CA LEU A 74 -10.06 -0.26 -8.78
C LEU A 74 -8.81 0.58 -8.55
N VAL A 75 -8.96 1.89 -8.30
CA VAL A 75 -7.82 2.78 -8.04
C VAL A 75 -7.06 2.36 -6.79
N THR A 76 -7.76 2.05 -5.71
CA THR A 76 -7.13 1.63 -4.43
C THR A 76 -6.48 0.26 -4.54
N LEU A 77 -7.06 -0.65 -5.33
CA LEU A 77 -6.47 -1.96 -5.63
C LEU A 77 -5.14 -1.80 -6.37
N VAL A 78 -5.09 -0.97 -7.43
CA VAL A 78 -3.86 -0.70 -8.18
C VAL A 78 -2.78 -0.12 -7.27
N ILE A 79 -3.11 0.89 -6.45
CA ILE A 79 -2.16 1.50 -5.51
C ILE A 79 -1.67 0.46 -4.49
N SER A 80 -2.55 -0.41 -4.01
CA SER A 80 -2.19 -1.48 -3.07
C SER A 80 -1.18 -2.45 -3.68
N VAL A 81 -1.41 -2.90 -4.92
CA VAL A 81 -0.49 -3.80 -5.65
C VAL A 81 0.87 -3.13 -5.87
N LEU A 82 0.88 -1.87 -6.31
CA LEU A 82 2.14 -1.12 -6.50
C LEU A 82 2.90 -0.95 -5.18
N SER A 83 2.19 -0.64 -4.09
CA SER A 83 2.77 -0.53 -2.75
C SER A 83 3.36 -1.87 -2.28
N PHE A 84 2.72 -3.00 -2.62
CA PHE A 84 3.22 -4.34 -2.29
C PHE A 84 4.52 -4.66 -3.02
N ILE A 85 4.57 -4.39 -4.32
CA ILE A 85 5.78 -4.57 -5.14
C ILE A 85 6.91 -3.68 -4.61
N SER A 86 6.62 -2.40 -4.36
CA SER A 86 7.57 -1.43 -3.80
C SER A 86 8.13 -1.92 -2.46
N HIS A 87 7.27 -2.40 -1.54
CA HIS A 87 7.70 -2.91 -0.24
C HIS A 87 8.64 -4.12 -0.35
N ARG A 88 8.37 -5.05 -1.28
CA ARG A 88 9.26 -6.19 -1.53
C ARG A 88 10.60 -5.74 -2.10
N ASN A 89 10.59 -4.80 -3.04
CA ASN A 89 11.80 -4.30 -3.68
C ASN A 89 12.68 -3.52 -2.69
N SER A 90 12.10 -2.65 -1.86
CA SER A 90 12.86 -1.90 -0.85
C SER A 90 13.49 -2.80 0.21
N LYS A 91 12.84 -3.91 0.60
CA LYS A 91 13.43 -4.91 1.48
C LYS A 91 14.65 -5.61 0.87
N LYS A 92 14.60 -5.91 -0.43
CA LYS A 92 15.75 -6.51 -1.14
C LYS A 92 16.93 -5.54 -1.18
N GLN A 93 16.70 -4.29 -1.58
CA GLN A 93 17.73 -3.25 -1.60
C GLN A 93 18.36 -3.02 -0.23
N LEU A 94 17.55 -2.97 0.83
CA LEU A 94 18.07 -2.84 2.20
C LEU A 94 19.01 -3.98 2.60
N LEU A 95 18.67 -5.20 2.20
CA LEU A 95 19.45 -6.38 2.53
C LEU A 95 20.77 -6.42 1.76
N GLU A 96 20.79 -5.92 0.52
CA GLU A 96 22.02 -5.74 -0.27
C GLU A 96 22.93 -4.69 0.38
N LEU A 97 22.41 -3.53 0.77
CA LEU A 97 23.18 -2.49 1.48
C LEU A 97 23.77 -2.99 2.81
N ILE A 98 23.01 -3.79 3.56
CA ILE A 98 23.51 -4.40 4.81
C ILE A 98 24.68 -5.36 4.52
N LYS A 99 24.55 -6.23 3.50
CA LYS A 99 25.64 -7.13 3.10
C LYS A 99 26.87 -6.37 2.63
N GLU A 100 26.69 -5.26 1.95
CA GLU A 100 27.78 -4.39 1.47
C GLU A 100 28.50 -3.66 2.60
N LEU A 101 27.83 -3.44 3.74
CA LEU A 101 28.43 -2.87 4.94
C LEU A 101 29.27 -3.88 5.73
N ASP A 102 28.84 -5.16 5.71
CA ASP A 102 29.51 -6.27 6.41
C ASP A 102 30.70 -6.86 5.63
N SER A 103 30.78 -6.62 4.30
CA SER A 103 31.89 -7.03 3.43
C SER A 103 33.13 -6.11 3.51
#